data_AF-A0A447TS45-F1
#
_entry.id   AF-A0A447TS45-F1
#
_cell.length_a   1.000
_cell.length_b   1.000
_cell.length_c   1.000
_cell.angle_alpha   90.00
_cell.angle_beta   90.00
_cell.angle_gamma   90.00
#
_symmetry.space_group_name_H-M   'P 1'
#
loop_
_entity.id
_entity.type
_entity.pdbx_description
1 polymer ?
#
loop_
_entity_poly.entity_id
_entity_poly.type
_entity_poly.pdbx_seq_one_letter_code
_entity_poly.pdbx_strand_id
1 'polypeptide(L)' 'MSWFNPDDLAAKRKAMERGLRKILLARHALFDEVAPASIGPLSAFDVLISDRPLPTDYAVSLSEWFRQSHHA' A
#
# COMPACT_ATOMS: atom_id res chain seq x y z
N MET A 1 3.47 9.46 20.21
CA MET A 1 2.18 8.79 19.91
C MET A 1 2.43 7.75 18.83
N SER A 2 2.47 6.47 19.21
CA SER A 2 2.58 5.37 18.26
C SER A 2 1.20 5.16 17.63
N TRP A 3 1.05 5.45 16.33
CA TRP A 3 -0.16 5.18 15.55
C TRP A 3 -0.33 3.69 15.21
N PHE A 4 0.48 2.85 15.85
CA PHE A 4 0.59 1.44 15.59
C PHE A 4 -0.05 0.69 16.75
N ASN A 5 -1.30 0.27 16.55
CA ASN A 5 -1.93 -0.73 17.38
C ASN A 5 -1.76 -2.11 16.70
N PRO A 6 -0.94 -3.02 17.25
CA PRO A 6 -0.76 -4.35 16.68
C PRO A 6 -2.08 -5.16 16.65
N ASP A 7 -3.01 -4.88 17.57
CA ASP A 7 -4.34 -5.52 17.58
C ASP A 7 -5.21 -5.11 16.38
N ASP A 8 -4.96 -3.94 15.79
CA ASP A 8 -5.68 -3.49 14.58
C ASP A 8 -5.23 -4.23 13.32
N LEU A 9 -4.08 -4.93 13.33
CA LEU A 9 -3.53 -5.56 12.14
C LEU A 9 -4.48 -6.61 11.56
N ALA A 10 -5.06 -7.45 12.44
CA ALA A 10 -6.02 -8.46 12.03
C ALA A 10 -7.30 -7.82 11.46
N ALA A 11 -7.78 -6.74 12.07
CA ALA A 11 -8.93 -6.00 11.58
C ALA A 11 -8.65 -5.35 10.21
N LYS A 12 -7.47 -4.75 10.04
CA LYS A 12 -7.01 -4.15 8.77
C LYS A 12 -6.90 -5.21 7.67
N ARG A 13 -6.36 -6.40 7.95
CA ARG A 13 -6.31 -7.50 6.98
C ARG A 13 -7.69 -7.99 6.57
N LYS A 14 -8.61 -8.17 7.54
CA LYS A 14 -10.00 -8.53 7.25
C LYS A 14 -10.73 -7.48 6.42
N ALA A 15 -10.45 -6.19 6.65
CA ALA A 15 -10.95 -5.12 5.80
C ALA A 15 -10.35 -5.17 4.38
N MET A 16 -9.05 -5.46 4.27
CA MET A 16 -8.38 -5.66 2.98
C MET A 16 -8.92 -6.86 2.20
N GLU A 17 -9.38 -7.93 2.85
CA GLU A 17 -10.00 -9.08 2.17
C GLU A 17 -11.40 -8.76 1.62
N ARG A 18 -12.16 -7.94 2.35
CA ARG A 18 -13.58 -7.66 2.05
C ARG A 18 -13.80 -6.40 1.21
N GLY A 19 -12.80 -5.52 1.15
CA GLY A 19 -12.89 -4.26 0.44
C GLY A 19 -12.98 -4.45 -1.07
N LEU A 20 -14.00 -3.86 -1.70
CA LEU A 20 -14.16 -3.81 -3.15
C LEU A 20 -13.11 -2.91 -3.82
N ARG A 21 -12.68 -1.86 -3.12
CA ARG A 21 -11.61 -0.95 -3.58
C ARG A 21 -10.74 -0.54 -2.41
N LYS A 22 -9.43 -0.63 -2.59
CA LYS A 22 -8.39 -0.48 -1.56
C LYS A 22 -7.46 0.63 -1.99
N ILE A 23 -7.48 1.73 -1.24
CA ILE A 23 -6.69 2.93 -1.52
C ILE A 23 -5.66 3.06 -0.40
N LEU A 24 -4.37 3.06 -0.76
CA LEU A 24 -3.28 3.31 0.16
C LEU A 24 -2.92 4.79 0.13
N LEU A 25 -3.01 5.44 1.28
CA LEU A 25 -2.45 6.76 1.50
C LEU A 25 -1.11 6.61 2.23
N ALA A 26 -0.02 6.94 1.57
CA ALA A 26 1.33 6.80 2.11
C ALA A 26 2.05 8.16 2.15
N ARG A 27 2.84 8.40 3.19
CA ARG A 27 3.79 9.53 3.21
C ARG A 27 5.03 9.13 2.43
N HIS A 28 5.47 10.00 1.52
CA HIS A 28 6.61 9.76 0.64
C HIS A 28 7.89 9.41 1.41
N ALA A 29 8.11 10.04 2.57
CA ALA A 29 9.28 9.77 3.40
C ALA A 29 9.34 8.34 3.99
N LEU A 30 8.27 7.54 3.89
CA LEU A 30 8.17 6.20 4.49
C LEU A 30 8.35 5.06 3.48
N PHE A 31 8.60 5.34 2.20
CA PHE A 31 8.73 4.28 1.18
C PHE A 31 9.96 3.39 1.37
N ASP A 32 11.05 3.93 1.92
CA ASP A 32 12.29 3.21 2.22
C ASP A 32 12.34 2.70 3.66
N GLU A 33 11.31 2.98 4.47
CA GLU A 33 11.24 2.52 5.85
C GLU A 33 10.59 1.13 5.93
N VAL A 34 11.25 0.20 6.63
CA VAL A 34 10.68 -1.11 6.92
C VAL A 34 9.67 -0.97 8.06
N ALA A 35 8.38 -1.02 7.72
CA ALA A 35 7.33 -0.99 8.71
C ALA A 35 7.32 -2.27 9.58
N PRO A 36 7.17 -2.17 10.91
CA PRO A 36 7.17 -3.32 11.82
C PRO A 36 5.94 -4.24 11.69
N ALA A 37 4.89 -3.80 11.00
CA ALA A 37 3.89 -4.72 10.46
C ALA A 37 3.40 -4.32 9.08
N SER A 38 3.10 -5.34 8.29
CA SER A 38 2.53 -5.23 6.95
C SER A 38 1.08 -5.70 6.93
N ILE A 39 0.21 -4.82 6.46
CA ILE A 39 -1.21 -5.10 6.16
C ILE A 39 -1.38 -5.85 4.83
N GLY A 40 -0.35 -5.89 3.99
CA GLY A 40 -0.33 -6.54 2.68
C GLY A 40 0.76 -5.94 1.76
N PRO A 41 1.08 -6.59 0.63
CA PRO A 41 1.95 -6.02 -0.39
C PRO A 41 1.31 -4.78 -1.06
N LEU A 42 2.10 -3.92 -1.71
CA LEU A 42 1.57 -2.76 -2.46
C LEU A 42 0.58 -3.17 -3.57
N SER A 43 0.78 -4.37 -4.12
CA SER A 43 -0.12 -4.99 -5.08
C SER A 43 -1.51 -5.33 -4.53
N ALA A 44 -1.71 -5.31 -3.22
CA ALA A 44 -3.01 -5.49 -2.62
C ALA A 44 -3.89 -4.23 -2.70
N PHE A 45 -3.38 -3.12 -3.23
CA PHE A 45 -4.09 -1.84 -3.34
C PHE A 45 -4.33 -1.47 -4.80
N ASP A 46 -5.51 -0.94 -5.08
CA ASP A 46 -5.89 -0.48 -6.41
C ASP A 46 -5.35 0.92 -6.71
N VAL A 47 -5.15 1.73 -5.67
CA VAL A 47 -4.69 3.11 -5.80
C VAL A 47 -3.67 3.41 -4.71
N LEU A 48 -2.55 4.03 -5.09
CA LEU A 48 -1.57 4.59 -4.18
C LEU A 48 -1.57 6.12 -4.32
N ILE A 49 -1.79 6.82 -3.20
CA ILE A 49 -1.71 8.28 -3.11
C ILE A 49 -0.57 8.63 -2.17
N SER A 50 0.29 9.55 -2.60
CA SER A 50 1.38 10.08 -1.78
C SER A 50 1.42 11.61 -1.84
N ASP A 51 2.00 12.22 -0.82
CA ASP A 51 2.11 13.68 -0.66
C ASP A 51 3.14 14.31 -1.59
N ARG A 52 3.97 13.50 -2.26
CA ARG A 52 4.94 13.91 -3.29
C ARG A 52 4.99 12.85 -4.40
N PRO A 53 5.45 13.19 -5.62
CA PRO A 53 5.67 12.19 -6.67
C PRO A 53 6.49 11.01 -6.16
N LEU A 54 6.12 9.80 -6.56
CA LEU A 54 6.86 8.59 -6.21
C LEU A 54 8.28 8.66 -6.79
N PRO A 55 9.29 8.09 -6.10
CA PRO A 55 10.61 7.93 -6.70
C PRO A 55 10.49 7.13 -8.01
N THR A 56 11.34 7.44 -8.99
CA THR A 56 11.25 6.88 -10.36
C THR A 56 11.17 5.36 -10.37
N ASP A 57 11.96 4.68 -9.54
CA ASP A 57 11.99 3.21 -9.49
C ASP A 57 10.68 2.60 -8.98
N TYR A 58 10.06 3.23 -7.96
CA TYR A 58 8.74 2.84 -7.46
C TYR A 58 7.66 3.11 -8.50
N ALA A 59 7.73 4.25 -9.19
CA ALA A 59 6.78 4.59 -10.24
C ALA A 59 6.82 3.59 -11.41
N VAL A 60 8.02 3.19 -11.85
CA VAL A 60 8.20 2.20 -12.91
C VAL A 60 7.65 0.84 -12.46
N SER A 61 8.09 0.32 -11.32
CA SER A 61 7.67 -0.99 -10.80
C SER A 61 6.15 -1.07 -10.58
N LEU A 62 5.54 -0.04 -10.01
CA LEU A 62 4.09 0.02 -9.80
C LEU A 62 3.32 0.15 -11.12
N SER A 63 3.85 0.90 -12.10
CA SER A 63 3.20 1.04 -13.41
C SER A 63 3.20 -0.27 -14.19
N GLU A 64 4.28 -1.06 -14.11
CA GLU A 64 4.37 -2.39 -14.71
C GLU A 64 3.41 -3.36 -14.02
N TRP A 65 3.42 -3.38 -12.68
CA TRP A 65 2.53 -4.21 -11.90
C TRP A 65 1.05 -3.89 -12.16
N PHE A 66 0.68 -2.60 -12.19
CA PHE A 66 -0.69 -2.17 -12.44
C PHE A 66 -1.16 -2.60 -13.82
N ARG A 67 -0.30 -2.44 -14.84
CA ARG A 67 -0.55 -2.90 -16.21
C ARG A 67 -0.79 -4.41 -16.26
N GLN A 68 0.01 -5.22 -15.55
CA GLN A 68 -0.15 -6.67 -15.57
C GLN A 68 -1.41 -7.15 -14.82
N SER A 69 -1.80 -6.45 -13.76
CA SER A 69 -2.91 -6.85 -12.89
C SER A 69 -4.31 -6.48 -13.40
N HIS A 70 -4.41 -5.55 -14.36
CA HIS A 70 -5.67 -5.12 -14.98
C HIS A 70 -5.90 -5.73 -16.38
N HIS A 71 -5.11 -6.73 -16.75
CA HIS A 71 -5.22 -7.47 -18.02
C HIS A 71 -5.89 -8.86 -17.85
N ALA A 72 -6.64 -9.08 -16.77
CA ALA A 72 -7.41 -10.29 -16.50
C ALA A 72 -8.92 -10.00 -16.46
#